data_AF-A0A5Y1YG37-F1
#
_entry.id   AF-A0A5Y1YG37-F1
#
_cell.length_a   1.000
_cell.length_b   1.000
_cell.length_c   1.000
_cell.angle_alpha   90.00
_cell.angle_beta   90.00
_cell.angle_gamma   90.00
#
_symmetry.space_group_name_H-M   'P 1'
#
loop_
_entity.id
_entity.type
_entity.pdbx_description
1 polymer ?
#
loop_
_entity_poly.entity_id
_entity_poly.type
_entity_poly.pdbx_seq_one_letter_code
_entity_poly.pdbx_strand_id
1 'polypeptide(L)' 'MVKISRKVKKDMQMISKLLKGNPTQIFTIKDISEFTGMSVYKVRHALFILEKHKRIKQYEDKKGTKKYLRFSV' A
#
# COMPACT_ATOMS: atom_id res chain seq x y z
N MET A 1 18.05 -6.14 9.02
CA MET A 1 16.65 -5.88 9.43
C MET A 1 16.37 -4.39 9.28
N VAL A 2 15.47 -3.96 8.38
CA VAL A 2 15.20 -2.52 8.15
C VAL A 2 14.58 -1.92 9.42
N LYS A 3 15.22 -0.93 10.04
CA LYS A 3 14.63 -0.20 11.17
C LYS A 3 13.51 0.69 10.66
N ILE A 4 12.26 0.22 10.79
CA ILE A 4 11.07 0.99 10.41
C ILE A 4 10.80 2.02 11.50
N SER A 5 10.75 3.30 11.14
CA SER A 5 10.40 4.37 12.08
C SER A 5 8.93 4.26 12.52
N ARG A 6 8.59 4.79 13.70
CA ARG A 6 7.19 4.79 14.20
C ARG A 6 6.23 5.47 13.22
N LYS A 7 6.71 6.49 12.49
CA LYS A 7 5.95 7.22 11.48
C LYS A 7 5.57 6.32 10.30
N VAL A 8 6.56 5.62 9.74
CA VAL A 8 6.33 4.67 8.64
C VAL A 8 5.43 3.52 9.08
N LYS A 9 5.55 3.06 10.34
CA LYS A 9 4.65 2.05 10.90
C LYS A 9 3.17 2.52 10.92
N LYS A 10 2.92 3.79 11.26
CA LYS A 10 1.55 4.38 11.19
C LYS A 10 1.04 4.44 9.75
N ASP A 11 1.88 4.91 8.82
CA ASP A 11 1.53 4.99 7.39
C ASP A 11 1.16 3.59 6.86
N MET A 12 1.97 2.57 7.16
CA MET A 12 1.69 1.18 6.80
C MET A 12 0.38 0.65 7.40
N GLN A 13 0.09 0.98 8.67
CA GLN A 13 -1.16 0.57 9.32
C GLN A 13 -2.38 1.19 8.64
N MET A 14 -2.31 2.46 8.26
CA MET A 14 -3.41 3.15 7.61
C MET A 14 -3.71 2.56 6.23
N ILE A 15 -2.68 2.33 5.41
CA ILE A 15 -2.83 1.65 4.10
C ILE A 15 -3.34 0.22 4.31
N SER A 16 -2.83 -0.51 5.29
CA SER A 16 -3.26 -1.87 5.57
C SER A 16 -4.73 -1.94 6.01
N LYS A 17 -5.24 -0.96 6.75
CA LYS A 17 -6.66 -0.83 7.10
C LYS A 17 -7.51 -0.54 5.86
N LEU A 18 -7.09 0.42 5.01
CA LEU A 18 -7.78 0.75 3.76
C LEU A 18 -7.95 -0.49 2.86
N LEU A 19 -6.85 -1.23 2.64
CA LEU A 19 -6.88 -2.42 1.80
C LEU A 19 -7.60 -3.60 2.47
N LYS A 20 -7.69 -3.66 3.81
CA LYS A 20 -8.49 -4.67 4.53
C LYS A 20 -9.98 -4.40 4.44
N GLY A 21 -10.38 -3.14 4.50
CA GLY A 21 -11.77 -2.73 4.31
C GLY A 21 -12.30 -3.03 2.92
N ASN A 22 -11.40 -3.17 1.93
CA ASN A 22 -11.75 -3.35 0.53
C ASN A 22 -10.92 -4.49 -0.10
N PRO A 23 -11.13 -5.76 0.31
CA PRO A 23 -10.25 -6.88 -0.03
C PRO A 23 -10.26 -7.28 -1.51
N THR A 24 -11.30 -6.91 -2.26
CA THR A 24 -11.45 -7.19 -3.70
C THR A 24 -11.11 -5.97 -4.57
N GLN A 25 -11.01 -4.78 -3.97
CA GLN A 25 -10.79 -3.54 -4.71
C GLN A 25 -9.30 -3.29 -4.91
N ILE A 26 -8.94 -3.08 -6.16
CA ILE A 26 -7.58 -2.78 -6.55
C ILE A 26 -7.38 -1.27 -6.50
N PHE A 27 -6.33 -0.82 -5.83
CA PHE A 27 -6.01 0.60 -5.70
C PHE A 27 -4.73 0.96 -6.44
N THR A 28 -4.72 2.12 -7.07
CA THR A 28 -3.48 2.78 -7.52
C THR A 28 -2.82 3.53 -6.35
N ILE A 29 -1.57 3.96 -6.54
CA ILE A 29 -0.88 4.82 -5.57
C ILE A 29 -1.64 6.14 -5.38
N LYS A 30 -2.24 6.68 -6.45
CA LYS A 30 -3.02 7.93 -6.39
C LYS A 30 -4.28 7.74 -5.56
N ASP A 31 -5.03 6.67 -5.79
CA ASP A 31 -6.24 6.38 -5.01
C ASP A 31 -5.91 6.29 -3.52
N ILE A 32 -4.86 5.56 -3.14
CA ILE A 32 -4.44 5.44 -1.74
C ILE A 32 -4.01 6.80 -1.19
N SER A 33 -3.31 7.61 -1.98
CA SER A 33 -2.90 8.98 -1.61
C SER A 33 -4.12 9.85 -1.28
N GLU A 34 -5.16 9.79 -2.11
CA GLU A 34 -6.42 10.53 -1.92
C GLU A 34 -7.20 10.01 -0.71
N PHE A 35 -7.42 8.69 -0.61
CA PHE A 35 -8.15 8.10 0.52
C PHE A 35 -7.49 8.32 1.87
N THR A 36 -6.16 8.39 1.91
CA THR A 36 -5.41 8.53 3.17
C THR A 36 -4.94 9.95 3.46
N GLY A 37 -5.06 10.87 2.50
CA GLY A 37 -4.47 12.22 2.58
C GLY A 37 -2.94 12.23 2.63
N MET A 38 -2.28 11.10 2.37
CA MET A 38 -0.82 11.00 2.37
C MET A 38 -0.25 11.47 1.04
N SER A 39 1.02 11.91 1.04
CA SER A 39 1.72 12.16 -0.23
C SER A 39 2.03 10.84 -0.95
N VAL A 40 2.00 10.89 -2.29
CA VAL A 40 2.36 9.78 -3.18
C VAL A 40 3.69 9.12 -2.79
N TYR A 41 4.67 9.91 -2.36
CA TYR A 41 5.97 9.40 -1.89
C TYR A 41 5.85 8.52 -0.64
N LYS A 42 5.10 8.97 0.38
CA LYS A 42 4.88 8.19 1.61
C LYS A 42 4.13 6.91 1.32
N VAL A 43 3.11 6.99 0.46
CA VAL A 43 2.34 5.83 0.02
C VAL A 43 3.25 4.81 -0.66
N ARG A 44 4.07 5.25 -1.62
CA ARG A 44 5.02 4.38 -2.32
C ARG A 44 5.99 3.70 -1.36
N HIS A 45 6.54 4.43 -0.39
CA HIS A 45 7.47 3.88 0.59
C HIS A 45 6.79 2.84 1.52
N ALA A 46 5.58 3.14 2.00
CA ALA A 46 4.83 2.22 2.86
C ALA A 46 4.39 0.96 2.10
N LEU A 47 3.95 1.08 0.85
CA LEU A 47 3.61 -0.05 -0.03
C LEU A 47 4.83 -0.93 -0.30
N PHE A 48 5.98 -0.34 -0.60
CA PHE A 48 7.23 -1.09 -0.80
C PHE A 48 7.58 -1.95 0.43
N ILE A 49 7.44 -1.41 1.63
CA ILE A 49 7.71 -2.16 2.86
C ILE A 49 6.66 -3.25 3.08
N LEU A 50 5.37 -2.96 2.86
CA LEU A 50 4.29 -3.96 2.96
C LEU A 50 4.48 -5.12 1.96
N GLU A 51 4.95 -4.83 0.74
CA GLU A 51 5.27 -5.81 -0.28
C GLU A 51 6.47 -6.67 0.13
N LYS A 52 7.55 -6.07 0.65
CA LYS A 52 8.70 -6.80 1.21
C LYS A 52 8.31 -7.74 2.35
N HIS A 53 7.29 -7.40 3.12
CA HIS A 53 6.73 -8.25 4.17
C HIS A 53 5.65 -9.23 3.67
N LYS A 54 5.44 -9.36 2.35
CA LYS A 54 4.41 -10.22 1.74
C LYS A 54 3.00 -9.97 2.30
N ARG A 55 2.67 -8.72 2.62
CA ARG A 55 1.35 -8.33 3.16
C ARG A 55 0.38 -7.81 2.10
N ILE A 56 0.91 -7.41 0.95
CA ILE A 56 0.16 -6.94 -0.21
C ILE A 56 0.78 -7.52 -1.48
N LYS A 57 -0.01 -7.60 -2.55
CA LYS A 57 0.45 -8.00 -3.89
C LYS A 57 0.34 -6.80 -4.83
N GLN A 58 1.43 -6.52 -5.53
CA GLN A 58 1.46 -5.58 -6.63
C GLN A 58 1.10 -6.31 -7.92
N TYR A 59 0.30 -5.65 -8.75
CA TYR A 59 -0.05 -6.07 -10.10
C TYR A 59 0.28 -4.93 -11.05
N GLU A 60 0.72 -5.28 -12.25
CA GLU A 60 0.93 -4.31 -13.32
C GLU A 60 -0.18 -4.52 -14.35
N ASP A 61 -0.88 -3.45 -14.71
CA ASP A 61 -1.85 -3.54 -15.79
C ASP A 61 -1.16 -3.49 -17.16
N LYS A 62 -1.92 -3.81 -18.22
CA LYS A 62 -1.41 -3.80 -19.61
C LYS A 62 -0.88 -2.43 -20.07
N LYS A 63 -1.13 -1.35 -19.31
CA LYS A 63 -0.66 0.03 -19.56
C LYS A 63 0.52 0.41 -18.66
N GLY A 64 1.10 -0.52 -17.90
CA GLY A 64 2.23 -0.28 -16.99
C GLY A 64 1.85 0.39 -15.67
N THR A 65 0.55 0.51 -15.36
CA THR A 65 0.11 1.14 -14.11
C THR A 65 0.19 0.13 -12.96
N LYS A 66 1.00 0.46 -11.96
CA LYS A 66 1.14 -0.33 -10.73
C LYS A 66 -0.11 -0.19 -9.86
N LYS A 67 -0.68 -1.34 -9.54
CA LYS A 67 -1.92 -1.53 -8.81
C LYS A 67 -1.67 -2.44 -7.61
N TYR A 68 -2.36 -2.21 -6.50
CA TYR A 68 -2.10 -2.88 -5.23
C TYR A 68 -3.39 -3.46 -4.64
N LEU A 69 -3.27 -4.69 -4.12
CA LEU A 69 -4.30 -5.39 -3.38
C LEU A 69 -3.67 -6.02 -2.12
N ARG A 70 -4.46 -6.26 -1.08
CA ARG A 70 -4.00 -7.01 0.10
C ARG A 70 -4.00 -8.52 -0.20
N PHE A 71 -3.11 -9.27 0.45
CA PHE A 71 -3.30 -10.71 0.57
C PHE A 71 -4.47 -11.00 1.52
N SER A 72 -5.49 -11.71 1.03
CA SER A 72 -6.36 -12.47 1.92
C SER A 72 -5.52 -13.60 2.51
N VAL A 73 -5.33 -13.54 3.83
CA VAL A 73 -4.95 -14.70 4.65
C VAL A 73 -6.21 -15.10 5.39
#